data_AF-A0A073HYY6-F1
#
_entry.id   AF-A0A073HYY6-F1
#
_cell.length_a   1.000
_cell.length_b   1.000
_cell.length_c   1.000
_cell.angle_alpha   90.00
_cell.angle_beta   90.00
_cell.angle_gamma   90.00
#
_symmetry.space_group_name_H-M   'P 1'
#
loop_
_entity.id
_entity.type
_entity.pdbx_description
1 polymer ?
#
loop_
_entity_poly.entity_id
_entity_poly.type
_entity_poly.pdbx_seq_one_letter_code
_entity_poly.pdbx_strand_id
1 'polypeptide(L)'
;MKCQNFLSTVLINGRELGRGVGANKRQAHLHAAQQALKNICSQILEEWKQAFRNEGQIPDNSKKIELEKSKTQKEQLIIINESTLA
;
A
#
# COMPACT_ATOMS: atom_id res chain seq x y z
N MET A 1 -5.60 26.29 13.12
CA MET A 1 -4.61 25.59 12.24
C MET A 1 -5.23 25.45 10.86
N LYS A 2 -4.59 25.93 9.79
CA LYS A 2 -5.06 25.68 8.42
C LYS A 2 -4.57 24.29 8.00
N CYS A 3 -5.48 23.35 7.82
CA CYS A 3 -5.17 22.02 7.30
C CYS A 3 -4.86 22.15 5.80
N GLN A 4 -3.57 22.16 5.45
CA GLN A 4 -3.13 22.32 4.07
C GLN A 4 -3.23 20.95 3.37
N ASN A 5 -4.32 20.75 2.65
CA ASN A 5 -4.53 19.52 1.89
C ASN A 5 -3.67 19.54 0.62
N PHE A 6 -3.07 18.39 0.29
CA PHE A 6 -2.32 18.19 -0.94
C PHE A 6 -3.25 17.72 -2.05
N LEU A 7 -3.06 18.29 -3.24
CA LEU A 7 -3.77 17.92 -4.45
C LEU A 7 -2.82 17.16 -5.39
N SER A 8 -3.33 16.14 -6.06
CA SER A 8 -2.63 15.45 -7.13
C SER A 8 -3.59 15.09 -8.26
N THR A 9 -3.10 15.14 -9.49
CA THR A 9 -3.89 14.82 -10.69
C THR A 9 -3.08 13.88 -11.59
N VAL A 10 -3.73 12.86 -12.15
CA VAL A 10 -3.14 11.92 -13.11
C VAL A 10 -3.60 12.30 -14.51
N LEU A 11 -2.62 12.60 -15.37
CA LEU A 11 -2.82 12.94 -16.78
C LEU A 11 -2.15 11.86 -17.64
N ILE A 12 -2.90 11.24 -18.55
CA ILE A 12 -2.34 10.34 -19.56
C ILE A 12 -2.75 10.87 -20.93
N ASN A 13 -1.78 11.06 -21.83
CA ASN A 13 -1.99 11.63 -23.16
C ASN A 13 -2.75 12.98 -23.13
N GLY A 14 -2.46 13.83 -22.14
CA GLY A 14 -3.12 15.12 -21.97
C GLY A 14 -4.56 15.06 -21.43
N ARG A 15 -5.11 13.87 -21.20
CA ARG A 15 -6.44 13.68 -20.59
C ARG A 15 -6.31 13.47 -19.08
N GLU A 16 -7.07 14.24 -18.31
CA GLU A 16 -7.19 14.03 -16.87
C GLU A 16 -8.02 12.76 -16.61
N LEU A 17 -7.41 11.80 -15.91
CA LEU A 17 -8.03 10.51 -15.61
C LEU A 17 -8.38 10.36 -14.14
N GLY A 18 -7.74 11.08 -13.23
CA GLY A 18 -8.09 10.99 -11.81
C GLY A 18 -7.49 12.11 -10.97
N ARG A 19 -8.23 12.51 -9.92
CA ARG A 19 -7.85 13.61 -9.03
C ARG A 19 -7.94 13.19 -7.58
N GLY A 20 -6.84 13.32 -6.85
CA GLY A 20 -6.74 12.94 -5.46
C GLY A 20 -6.49 14.14 -4.55
N VAL A 21 -7.09 14.09 -3.36
CA VAL A 21 -6.83 15.04 -2.27
C VAL A 21 -6.45 14.23 -1.03
N GLY A 22 -5.39 14.65 -0.32
CA GLY A 22 -4.93 13.96 0.88
C GLY A 22 -4.24 14.89 1.87
N ALA A 23 -4.08 14.44 3.11
CA ALA A 23 -3.37 15.19 4.15
C ALA A 23 -1.85 15.25 3.89
N ASN A 24 -1.34 14.35 3.03
CA ASN A 24 0.04 14.35 2.56
C ASN A 24 0.10 13.99 1.06
N LYS A 25 1.24 14.27 0.42
CA LYS A 25 1.46 13.98 -1.01
C LYS A 25 1.21 12.51 -1.36
N ARG A 26 1.59 11.57 -0.47
CA ARG A 26 1.42 10.13 -0.70
C ARG A 26 -0.05 9.74 -0.81
N GLN A 27 -0.89 10.23 0.10
CA GLN A 27 -2.34 10.02 0.07
C GLN A 27 -2.98 10.68 -1.14
N ALA A 28 -2.57 11.91 -1.47
CA ALA A 28 -3.09 12.61 -2.65
C ALA A 28 -2.79 11.82 -3.95
N HIS A 29 -1.56 11.32 -4.12
CA HIS A 29 -1.20 10.46 -5.26
C HIS A 29 -2.01 9.16 -5.29
N LEU A 30 -2.14 8.48 -4.14
CA LEU A 30 -2.91 7.23 -4.06
C LEU A 30 -4.36 7.44 -4.49
N HIS A 31 -5.01 8.47 -3.97
CA HIS A 31 -6.39 8.81 -4.34
C HIS A 31 -6.53 9.15 -5.83
N ALA A 32 -5.55 9.88 -6.39
CA ALA A 32 -5.55 10.21 -7.81
C ALA A 32 -5.39 8.96 -8.69
N ALA A 33 -4.50 8.04 -8.31
CA ALA A 33 -4.28 6.77 -8.99
C ALA A 33 -5.50 5.84 -8.92
N GLN A 34 -6.16 5.74 -7.75
CA GLN A 34 -7.39 4.96 -7.60
C GLN A 34 -8.52 5.49 -8.49
N GLN A 35 -8.68 6.81 -8.59
CA GLN A 35 -9.65 7.41 -9.50
C GLN A 35 -9.29 7.20 -10.97
N ALA A 36 -8.01 7.34 -11.33
CA ALA A 36 -7.54 7.06 -12.69
C ALA A 36 -7.83 5.61 -13.08
N LEU A 37 -7.53 4.65 -12.21
CA LEU A 37 -7.82 3.24 -12.46
C LEU A 37 -9.33 3.00 -12.64
N LYS A 38 -10.18 3.63 -11.80
CA LYS A 38 -11.64 3.55 -11.93
C LYS A 38 -12.13 4.03 -13.30
N ASN A 39 -11.55 5.11 -13.80
CA ASN A 39 -11.96 5.74 -15.06
C ASN A 39 -11.39 5.04 -16.30
N ILE A 40 -10.25 4.35 -16.18
CA ILE A 40 -9.64 3.58 -17.26
C ILE A 40 -10.29 2.19 -17.37
N CYS A 41 -10.43 1.47 -16.25
CA CYS A 41 -10.97 0.12 -16.25
C CYS A 41 -11.56 -0.25 -14.88
N SER A 42 -12.89 -0.22 -14.79
CA SER A 42 -13.63 -0.57 -13.58
C SER A 42 -13.49 -2.05 -13.20
N GLN A 43 -13.31 -2.95 -14.17
CA GLN A 43 -13.10 -4.38 -13.94
C GLN A 43 -11.76 -4.65 -13.24
N ILE A 44 -10.66 -4.07 -13.75
CA ILE A 44 -9.34 -4.18 -13.09
C ILE A 44 -9.39 -3.60 -11.68
N LEU A 45 -10.14 -2.52 -11.44
CA LEU A 45 -10.30 -1.97 -10.09
C LEU A 45 -11.01 -2.95 -9.15
N GLU A 46 -12.07 -3.62 -9.59
CA GLU A 46 -12.77 -4.61 -8.77
C GLU A 46 -11.91 -5.86 -8.53
N GLU A 47 -11.18 -6.33 -9.54
CA GLU A 47 -10.19 -7.42 -9.38
C GLU A 47 -9.08 -7.04 -8.39
N TRP A 48 -8.55 -5.83 -8.48
CA TRP A 48 -7.57 -5.30 -7.53
C TRP A 48 -8.17 -5.30 -6.12
N LYS A 49 -9.36 -4.69 -5.94
CA LYS A 49 -10.04 -4.72 -4.64
C LYS A 49 -10.29 -6.14 -4.15
N GLN A 50 -10.59 -7.09 -5.01
CA GLN A 50 -10.87 -8.47 -4.62
C GLN A 50 -9.59 -9.22 -4.22
N ALA A 51 -8.50 -9.02 -4.95
CA ALA A 51 -7.18 -9.54 -4.62
C ALA A 51 -6.64 -8.96 -3.30
N PHE A 52 -6.90 -7.68 -3.03
CA PHE A 52 -6.42 -6.98 -1.83
C PHE A 52 -7.46 -6.90 -0.70
N ARG A 53 -8.68 -7.44 -0.88
CA ARG A 53 -9.74 -7.47 0.16
C ARG A 53 -9.40 -8.41 1.32
N ASN A 54 -8.58 -9.43 1.07
CA ASN A 54 -8.18 -10.39 2.10
C ASN A 54 -6.95 -9.94 2.92
N GLU A 55 -6.26 -8.87 2.52
CA GLU A 55 -5.21 -8.22 3.32
C GLU A 55 -5.52 -6.73 3.47
N GLY A 56 -6.66 -6.44 4.12
CA GLY A 56 -7.26 -5.12 4.29
C GLY A 56 -6.48 -4.08 5.10
N GLN A 57 -5.15 -4.05 5.03
CA GLN A 57 -4.35 -2.91 5.45
C GLN A 57 -3.20 -2.72 4.45
N ILE A 58 -3.26 -1.67 3.64
CA ILE A 58 -2.04 -1.05 3.12
C ILE A 58 -1.26 -0.68 4.39
N PRO A 59 -0.13 -1.32 4.71
CA PRO A 59 0.57 -1.00 5.95
C PRO A 59 0.94 0.47 5.89
N ASP A 60 0.40 1.24 6.84
CA ASP A 60 0.95 2.54 7.15
C ASP A 60 2.42 2.28 7.50
N ASN A 61 3.31 2.66 6.59
CA ASN A 61 4.74 2.33 6.64
C ASN A 61 5.42 2.91 7.90
N SER A 62 4.68 3.69 8.69
CA SER A 62 5.00 4.15 10.03
C SER A 62 5.16 3.00 11.05
N LYS A 63 4.62 1.79 10.80
CA LYS A 63 4.70 0.64 11.74
C LYS A 63 5.60 -0.53 11.30
N LYS A 64 6.28 -0.42 10.15
CA LYS A 64 7.06 -1.55 9.58
C LYS A 64 8.39 -1.83 10.30
N ILE A 65 8.83 -0.95 11.21
CA ILE A 65 10.14 -1.05 11.87
C ILE A 65 10.16 -2.05 13.05
N GLU A 66 9.00 -2.39 13.64
CA GLU A 66 8.96 -3.28 14.82
C GLU A 66 8.73 -4.77 14.47
N LEU A 67 8.11 -5.09 13.33
CA LEU A 67 7.75 -6.48 13.01
C LEU A 67 8.90 -7.30 12.41
N GLU A 68 9.90 -6.67 11.79
CA GLU A 68 11.04 -7.38 11.20
C GLU A 68 12.05 -7.86 12.24
N LYS A 69 12.10 -7.23 13.42
CA LYS A 69 13.01 -7.65 14.51
C LYS A 69 12.57 -8.96 15.16
N SER A 70 11.27 -9.27 15.18
CA SER A 70 10.74 -10.46 15.86
C SER A 70 10.71 -11.72 15.00
N LYS A 71 10.67 -11.59 13.66
CA LYS A 71 10.74 -12.74 12.75
C LYS A 71 12.16 -13.33 12.67
N THR A 72 13.18 -12.48 12.60
CA THR A 72 14.58 -12.90 12.48
C THR A 72 15.06 -13.74 13.68
N GLN A 73 14.52 -13.53 14.88
CA GLN A 73 14.90 -14.33 16.07
C GLN A 73 14.24 -15.72 16.10
N LYS A 74 13.03 -15.87 15.53
CA LYS A 74 12.30 -17.14 15.53
C LYS A 74 12.84 -18.12 14.49
N GLU A 75 13.30 -17.64 13.34
CA GLU A 75 13.94 -18.50 12.32
C GLU A 75 15.29 -19.04 12.76
N GLN A 76 16.08 -18.27 13.53
CA GLN A 76 17.37 -18.75 14.03
C GLN A 76 17.25 -19.84 15.10
N LEU A 77 16.19 -19.81 15.92
CA LEU A 77 15.99 -20.81 16.97
C LEU A 77 15.60 -22.18 16.43
N ILE A 78 14.96 -22.23 15.26
CA ILE A 78 14.47 -23.48 14.65
C ILE A 78 15.64 -24.28 14.04
N ILE A 79 16.63 -23.60 13.46
CA ILE A 79 17.74 -24.25 12.74
C ILE A 79 18.70 -24.97 13.71
N ILE A 80 18.84 -24.49 14.95
CA ILE A 80 19.81 -25.04 15.90
C ILE A 80 19.31 -26.36 16.52
N ASN A 81 18.00 -26.57 16.65
CA ASN A 81 17.45 -27.76 17.31
C ASN A 81 17.36 -29.01 16.42
N GLU A 82 17.42 -28.88 15.09
CA GLU A 82 17.44 -30.04 14.18
C GLU A 82 18.86 -30.56 13.92
N SER A 83 19.89 -29.83 14.35
CA SER A 83 21.29 -30.22 14.14
C SER A 83 21.85 -31.18 15.20
N THR A 84 21.07 -31.50 16.23
CA THR A 84 21.48 -32.35 17.37
C THR A 84 20.78 -33.71 17.42
N LEU A 85 20.06 -34.10 16.37
CA LEU A 85 19.46 -35.43 16.20
C LEU A 85 19.99 -36.11 14.94
N ALA A 86 21.30 -36.38 14.91
CA ALA A 86 21.91 -37.40 14.07
C ALA A 86 23.16 -37.96 14.78
#